data_AF-A0A094ENW2-F1
#
_entry.id   AF-A0A094ENW2-F1
#
_cell.length_a   1.000
_cell.length_b   1.000
_cell.length_c   1.000
_cell.angle_alpha   90.00
_cell.angle_beta   90.00
_cell.angle_gamma   90.00
#
_symmetry.space_group_name_H-M   'P 1'
#
loop_
_entity.id
_entity.type
_entity.pdbx_description
1 polymer ?
#
loop_
_entity_poly.entity_id
_entity_poly.type
_entity_poly.pdbx_seq_one_letter_code
_entity_poly.pdbx_strand_id
1 'polypeptide(L)'
;MVKITTIRECNERLAKENNADLVCVFAGATSGSGAGALEAMVDTKEGIETSFSISYYSRMRLIQNLLPLLRKSTRPRVLTLLNGGKEKPMFEDDIGLEKRWSAEAVIAHTTTMTSLALEHLSKDDERITFLHVFPGLVNSGNFIRVNAAESAGVFWRVMLTVFCRMITAVQLIFGITPEECGGRQAYHLTSGQFGPGAWRIGNSSEAVSAHVGGVFETYRDDGWSEMIWKHTTAVFESALATRTDREM
;
A
#
# COMPACT_ATOMS: atom_id res chain seq x y z
N MET A 1 15.88 11.52 -2.10
CA MET A 1 15.56 10.08 -1.89
C MET A 1 16.54 9.55 -0.85
N VAL A 2 16.06 8.94 0.24
CA VAL A 2 16.92 8.43 1.31
C VAL A 2 17.75 7.27 0.75
N LYS A 3 19.07 7.25 1.01
CA LYS A 3 19.95 6.17 0.52
C LYS A 3 19.56 4.85 1.19
N ILE A 4 19.53 3.76 0.42
CA ILE A 4 19.19 2.41 0.93
C ILE A 4 20.11 1.98 2.08
N THR A 5 21.36 2.46 2.09
CA THR A 5 22.31 2.26 3.19
C THR A 5 21.83 2.89 4.49
N THR A 6 21.32 4.12 4.44
CA THR A 6 20.73 4.81 5.59
C THR A 6 19.49 4.08 6.12
N ILE A 7 18.67 3.51 5.23
CA ILE A 7 17.51 2.68 5.62
C ILE A 7 18.01 1.40 6.33
N ARG A 8 19.02 0.72 5.77
CA ARG A 8 19.63 -0.48 6.36
C ARG A 8 20.26 -0.21 7.72
N GLU A 9 21.02 0.87 7.86
CA GLU A 9 21.65 1.29 9.13
C GLU A 9 20.60 1.63 10.20
N CYS A 10 19.54 2.36 9.84
CA CYS A 10 18.42 2.61 10.75
C CYS A 10 17.72 1.32 11.17
N ASN A 11 17.49 0.40 10.23
CA ASN A 11 16.86 -0.88 10.49
C ASN A 11 17.73 -1.78 11.38
N GLU A 12 19.05 -1.80 11.16
CA GLU A 12 20.02 -2.52 11.99
C GLU A 12 20.11 -1.95 13.41
N ARG A 13 20.03 -0.62 13.55
CA ARG A 13 19.96 0.04 14.86
C ARG A 13 18.68 -0.34 15.59
N LEU A 14 17.52 -0.24 14.92
CA LEU A 14 16.22 -0.62 15.49
C LEU A 14 16.21 -2.10 15.94
N ALA A 15 16.85 -2.99 15.18
CA ALA A 15 16.96 -4.40 15.54
C ALA A 15 17.89 -4.67 16.74
N LYS A 16 18.90 -3.81 16.98
CA LYS A 16 19.78 -3.90 18.16
C LYS A 16 19.11 -3.34 19.42
N GLU A 17 18.26 -2.33 19.25
CA GLU A 17 17.59 -1.63 20.35
C GLU A 17 16.31 -2.32 20.82
N ASN A 18 15.58 -3.02 19.92
CA ASN A 18 14.27 -3.63 20.23
C ASN A 18 14.27 -5.14 19.95
N ASN A 19 14.35 -5.94 21.02
CA ASN A 19 14.31 -7.42 20.99
C ASN A 19 12.93 -8.03 21.34
N ALA A 20 11.88 -7.22 21.52
CA ALA A 20 10.54 -7.72 21.80
C ALA A 20 9.54 -7.17 20.77
N ASP A 21 8.88 -8.09 20.07
CA ASP A 21 7.70 -7.84 19.21
C ASP A 21 7.87 -6.71 18.16
N LEU A 22 8.73 -6.94 17.15
CA LEU A 22 8.91 -6.01 16.04
C LEU A 22 7.65 -5.95 15.18
N VAL A 23 7.08 -4.76 15.13
CA VAL A 23 5.92 -4.43 14.30
C VAL A 23 6.35 -3.51 13.17
N CYS A 24 6.06 -3.89 11.93
CA CYS A 24 6.22 -3.02 10.79
C CYS A 24 4.86 -2.47 10.35
N VAL A 25 4.70 -1.15 10.43
CA VAL A 25 3.45 -0.47 10.04
C VAL A 25 3.70 0.37 8.80
N PHE A 26 2.92 0.07 7.76
CA PHE A 26 2.80 0.82 6.54
C PHE A 26 1.48 1.55 6.55
N ALA A 27 1.47 2.77 7.08
CA ALA A 27 0.39 3.69 6.79
C ALA A 27 0.53 4.10 5.32
N GLY A 28 -0.39 3.67 4.47
CA GLY A 28 -0.37 4.03 3.07
C GLY A 28 -0.32 5.55 2.93
N ALA A 29 0.74 6.08 2.32
CA ALA A 29 0.81 7.49 1.98
C ALA A 29 -0.17 7.76 0.84
N THR A 30 -1.39 8.20 1.16
CA THR A 30 -2.31 8.78 0.16
C THR A 30 -2.07 10.28 -0.03
N SER A 31 -1.28 10.91 0.85
CA SER A 31 -0.82 12.29 0.68
C SER A 31 -0.02 12.41 -0.62
N GLY A 32 -0.57 13.14 -1.60
CA GLY A 32 0.03 13.28 -2.93
C GLY A 32 -0.41 12.24 -3.96
N SER A 33 -1.02 11.10 -3.58
CA SER A 33 -1.60 10.16 -4.56
C SER A 33 -2.89 10.71 -5.19
N GLY A 34 -3.73 11.40 -4.41
CA GLY A 34 -4.91 12.09 -4.93
C GLY A 34 -4.52 13.24 -5.86
N ALA A 35 -3.57 14.09 -5.43
CA ALA A 35 -3.06 15.19 -6.26
C ALA A 35 -2.27 14.69 -7.48
N GLY A 36 -1.43 13.66 -7.34
CA GLY A 36 -0.65 13.05 -8.43
C GLY A 36 -1.51 12.31 -9.45
N ALA A 37 -2.58 11.63 -8.99
CA ALA A 37 -3.60 11.08 -9.89
C ALA A 37 -4.43 12.18 -10.58
N LEU A 38 -4.49 13.39 -10.03
CA LEU A 38 -5.13 14.56 -10.64
C LEU A 38 -4.17 15.38 -11.52
N GLU A 39 -2.85 15.22 -11.36
CA GLU A 39 -1.81 15.96 -12.09
C GLU A 39 -1.21 15.20 -13.31
N ALA A 40 -1.61 13.94 -13.52
CA ALA A 40 -1.28 13.09 -14.68
C ALA A 40 0.23 12.85 -14.92
N MET A 41 0.61 11.58 -14.81
CA MET A 41 1.81 10.91 -15.37
C MET A 41 3.13 11.69 -15.25
N VAL A 42 3.64 11.79 -14.03
CA VAL A 42 5.07 11.94 -13.83
C VAL A 42 5.61 10.54 -13.55
N ASP A 43 6.45 10.02 -14.43
CA ASP A 43 7.21 8.80 -14.13
C ASP A 43 8.33 9.11 -13.15
N THR A 44 8.66 8.16 -12.28
CA THR A 44 9.87 8.24 -11.46
C THR A 44 11.11 8.24 -12.36
N LYS A 45 12.28 8.52 -11.80
CA LYS A 45 13.54 8.54 -12.58
C LYS A 45 13.87 7.19 -13.22
N GLU A 46 13.27 6.14 -12.69
CA GLU A 46 13.34 4.74 -13.08
C GLU A 46 12.26 4.35 -14.10
N GLY A 47 11.42 5.29 -14.55
CA GLY A 47 10.38 5.03 -15.57
C GLY A 47 9.13 4.34 -15.05
N ILE A 48 8.87 4.41 -13.73
CA ILE A 48 7.70 3.78 -13.10
C ILE A 48 6.67 4.86 -12.81
N GLU A 49 5.39 4.61 -13.09
CA GLU A 49 4.35 5.58 -12.77
C GLU A 49 4.35 5.93 -11.27
N THR A 50 4.43 7.22 -10.94
CA THR A 50 4.70 7.68 -9.57
C THR A 50 3.64 7.22 -8.57
N SER A 51 2.35 7.26 -8.93
CA SER A 51 1.27 6.86 -8.03
C SER A 51 1.38 5.38 -7.67
N PHE A 52 1.70 4.54 -8.63
CA PHE A 52 1.88 3.10 -8.47
C PHE A 52 3.19 2.76 -7.76
N SER A 53 4.28 3.47 -8.06
CA SER A 53 5.57 3.40 -7.37
C SER A 53 5.42 3.67 -5.88
N ILE A 54 4.73 4.76 -5.54
CA ILE A 54 4.47 5.12 -4.14
C ILE A 54 3.49 4.14 -3.52
N SER A 55 2.36 3.84 -4.18
CA SER A 55 1.23 3.14 -3.58
C SER A 55 1.44 1.63 -3.44
N TYR A 56 2.24 1.01 -4.30
CA TYR A 56 2.47 -0.43 -4.30
C TYR A 56 3.96 -0.79 -4.13
N TYR A 57 4.80 -0.46 -5.12
CA TYR A 57 6.18 -0.96 -5.19
C TYR A 57 7.04 -0.55 -3.99
N SER A 58 6.90 0.69 -3.51
CA SER A 58 7.62 1.17 -2.33
C SER A 58 7.27 0.39 -1.06
N ARG A 59 6.01 -0.03 -0.89
CA ARG A 59 5.59 -0.87 0.25
C ARG A 59 6.23 -2.24 0.15
N MET A 60 6.11 -2.90 -1.00
CA MET A 60 6.67 -4.23 -1.22
C MET A 60 8.19 -4.23 -1.04
N ARG A 61 8.88 -3.19 -1.51
CA ARG A 61 10.32 -3.05 -1.36
C ARG A 61 10.75 -2.90 0.10
N LEU A 62 10.01 -2.09 0.86
CA LEU A 62 10.32 -1.89 2.28
C LEU A 62 9.97 -3.14 3.10
N ILE A 63 8.87 -3.85 2.79
CA ILE A 63 8.57 -5.16 3.39
C ILE A 63 9.73 -6.13 3.12
N GLN A 64 10.11 -6.33 1.85
CA GLN A 64 11.19 -7.23 1.45
C GLN A 64 12.49 -6.95 2.19
N ASN A 65 12.87 -5.67 2.34
CA ASN A 65 14.08 -5.28 3.06
C ASN A 65 14.00 -5.51 4.58
N LEU A 66 12.80 -5.56 5.16
CA LEU A 66 12.57 -5.76 6.59
C LEU A 66 12.32 -7.22 6.97
N LEU A 67 12.01 -8.10 6.01
CA LEU A 67 11.81 -9.54 6.25
C LEU A 67 12.93 -10.17 7.11
N PRO A 68 14.24 -9.95 6.85
CA PRO A 68 15.30 -10.54 7.67
C PRO A 68 15.27 -10.13 9.14
N LEU A 69 14.74 -8.94 9.46
CA LEU A 69 14.58 -8.46 10.83
C LEU A 69 13.30 -8.99 11.46
N LEU A 70 12.20 -8.99 10.70
CA LEU A 70 10.93 -9.57 11.15
C LEU A 70 11.11 -11.05 11.52
N ARG A 71 11.87 -11.81 10.74
CA ARG A 71 12.19 -13.23 11.04
C ARG A 71 12.88 -13.45 12.39
N LYS A 72 13.52 -12.43 12.96
CA LYS A 72 14.14 -12.49 14.29
C LYS A 72 13.16 -12.19 15.43
N SER A 73 12.00 -11.61 15.12
CA SER A 73 11.00 -11.29 16.13
C SER A 73 10.23 -12.53 16.59
N THR A 74 9.78 -12.49 17.85
CA THR A 74 8.88 -13.47 18.47
C THR A 74 7.46 -13.39 17.92
N ARG A 75 6.99 -12.19 17.53
CA ARG A 75 5.65 -11.94 17.00
C ARG A 75 5.70 -10.94 15.84
N PRO A 76 6.32 -11.30 14.70
CA PRO A 76 6.49 -10.38 13.59
C PRO A 76 5.18 -10.10 12.86
N ARG A 77 4.89 -8.81 12.67
CA ARG A 77 3.66 -8.37 12.00
C ARG A 77 3.93 -7.24 11.04
N VAL A 78 3.30 -7.32 9.88
CA VAL A 78 3.30 -6.31 8.84
C VAL A 78 1.86 -5.84 8.67
N LEU A 79 1.60 -4.56 8.91
CA LEU A 79 0.29 -3.95 8.65
C LEU A 79 0.41 -2.97 7.49
N THR A 80 -0.43 -3.12 6.47
CA THR A 80 -0.59 -2.15 5.40
C THR A 80 -2.01 -1.58 5.38
N LEU A 81 -2.12 -0.26 5.50
CA LEU A 81 -3.38 0.47 5.36
C LEU A 81 -3.64 0.82 3.91
N LEU A 82 -4.70 0.26 3.36
CA LEU A 82 -5.24 0.57 2.04
C LEU A 82 -6.70 0.10 1.97
N ASN A 83 -7.02 -0.88 1.14
CA ASN A 83 -8.37 -1.25 0.71
C ASN A 83 -8.56 -2.76 0.84
N GLY A 84 -8.02 -3.37 1.91
CA GLY A 84 -8.14 -4.80 2.16
C GLY A 84 -9.60 -5.28 2.12
N GLY A 85 -9.87 -6.31 1.32
CA GLY A 85 -11.23 -6.82 1.11
C GLY A 85 -12.05 -6.04 0.09
N LYS A 86 -11.45 -5.06 -0.60
CA LYS A 86 -12.06 -4.31 -1.71
C LYS A 86 -11.29 -4.55 -3.01
N GLU A 87 -10.69 -5.73 -3.16
CA GLU A 87 -9.99 -6.13 -4.38
C GLU A 87 -10.92 -6.03 -5.60
N LYS A 88 -10.37 -5.55 -6.72
CA LYS A 88 -11.06 -5.37 -8.00
C LYS A 88 -10.29 -6.04 -9.13
N PRO A 89 -10.95 -6.39 -10.25
CA PRO A 89 -10.28 -6.93 -11.43
C PRO A 89 -9.16 -6.01 -11.89
N MET A 90 -8.08 -6.62 -12.37
CA MET A 90 -6.91 -5.94 -12.90
C MET A 90 -6.81 -6.17 -14.40
N PHE A 91 -6.05 -5.31 -15.05
CA PHE A 91 -5.57 -5.50 -16.41
C PHE A 91 -4.42 -6.50 -16.42
N GLU A 92 -4.75 -7.77 -16.64
CA GLU A 92 -3.83 -8.90 -16.59
C GLU A 92 -2.65 -8.80 -17.57
N ASP A 93 -2.88 -8.23 -18.75
CA ASP A 93 -1.87 -7.96 -19.79
C ASP A 93 -1.19 -6.58 -19.66
N ASP A 94 -1.48 -5.83 -18.59
CA ASP A 94 -0.90 -4.51 -18.29
C ASP A 94 -0.77 -4.29 -16.78
N ILE A 95 -0.13 -5.22 -16.08
CA ILE A 95 0.01 -5.22 -14.60
C ILE A 95 0.62 -3.90 -14.09
N GLY A 96 1.61 -3.38 -14.83
CA GLY A 96 2.32 -2.14 -14.52
C GLY A 96 1.55 -0.85 -14.85
N LEU A 97 0.38 -0.94 -15.51
CA LEU A 97 -0.42 0.20 -15.97
C LEU A 97 0.32 1.14 -16.92
N GLU A 98 1.12 0.59 -17.83
CA GLU A 98 1.89 1.37 -18.80
C GLU A 98 1.01 1.84 -19.98
N LYS A 99 -0.10 1.13 -20.25
CA LYS A 99 -0.96 1.39 -21.42
C LYS A 99 -2.34 1.91 -21.05
N ARG A 100 -2.94 1.39 -19.97
CA ARG A 100 -4.34 1.68 -19.57
C ARG A 100 -4.41 2.38 -18.23
N TRP A 101 -3.63 3.46 -18.09
CA TRP A 101 -3.63 4.24 -16.88
C TRP A 101 -4.97 4.95 -16.64
N SER A 102 -5.48 4.85 -15.42
CA SER A 102 -6.54 5.68 -14.88
C SER A 102 -6.47 5.65 -13.35
N ALA A 103 -7.01 6.67 -12.67
CA ALA A 103 -7.05 6.69 -11.21
C ALA A 103 -7.77 5.45 -10.63
N GLU A 104 -8.86 4.98 -11.26
CA GLU A 104 -9.54 3.76 -10.85
C GLU A 104 -8.67 2.51 -11.04
N ALA A 105 -7.99 2.38 -12.19
CA ALA A 105 -7.10 1.26 -12.45
C ALA A 105 -5.94 1.22 -11.44
N VAL A 106 -5.33 2.37 -11.11
CA VAL A 106 -4.29 2.46 -10.08
C VAL A 106 -4.81 1.96 -8.73
N ILE A 107 -6.01 2.37 -8.32
CA ILE A 107 -6.63 1.93 -7.07
C ILE A 107 -6.88 0.42 -7.09
N ALA A 108 -7.47 -0.10 -8.19
CA ALA A 108 -7.77 -1.51 -8.35
C ALA A 108 -6.51 -2.37 -8.30
N HIS A 109 -5.51 -2.05 -9.13
CA HIS A 109 -4.23 -2.77 -9.19
C HIS A 109 -3.50 -2.69 -7.85
N THR A 110 -3.37 -1.51 -7.26
CA THR A 110 -2.65 -1.37 -5.97
C THR A 110 -3.31 -2.21 -4.89
N THR A 111 -4.65 -2.20 -4.83
CA THR A 111 -5.40 -2.97 -3.83
C THR A 111 -5.21 -4.47 -4.02
N THR A 112 -5.48 -4.97 -5.22
CA THR A 112 -5.45 -6.40 -5.52
C THR A 112 -4.03 -6.95 -5.48
N MET A 113 -3.05 -6.25 -6.05
CA MET A 113 -1.64 -6.67 -6.01
C MET A 113 -1.07 -6.65 -4.59
N THR A 114 -1.50 -5.72 -3.74
CA THR A 114 -1.08 -5.72 -2.32
C THR A 114 -1.56 -6.98 -1.63
N SER A 115 -2.84 -7.35 -1.76
CA SER A 115 -3.36 -8.59 -1.17
C SER A 115 -2.64 -9.82 -1.69
N LEU A 116 -2.43 -9.91 -3.02
CA LEU A 116 -1.77 -11.05 -3.66
C LEU A 116 -0.28 -11.18 -3.29
N ALA A 117 0.44 -10.06 -3.17
CA ALA A 117 1.83 -10.08 -2.76
C ALA A 117 2.01 -10.47 -1.28
N LEU A 118 1.12 -10.00 -0.40
CA LEU A 118 1.14 -10.43 1.01
C LEU A 118 0.78 -11.91 1.15
N GLU A 119 -0.17 -12.40 0.35
CA GLU A 119 -0.50 -13.84 0.27
C GLU A 119 0.73 -14.65 -0.15
N HIS A 120 1.46 -14.22 -1.18
CA HIS A 120 2.70 -14.86 -1.61
C HIS A 120 3.76 -14.88 -0.50
N LEU A 121 4.05 -13.71 0.09
CA LEU A 121 5.04 -13.59 1.16
C LEU A 121 4.68 -14.44 2.39
N SER A 122 3.39 -14.57 2.70
CA SER A 122 2.95 -15.38 3.83
C SER A 122 3.22 -16.88 3.67
N LYS A 123 3.36 -17.37 2.43
CA LYS A 123 3.72 -18.77 2.14
C LYS A 123 5.22 -19.02 2.38
N ASP A 124 6.06 -18.02 2.12
CA ASP A 124 7.51 -18.11 2.35
C ASP A 124 7.90 -17.83 3.81
N ASP A 125 7.04 -17.12 4.55
CA ASP A 125 7.27 -16.67 5.92
C ASP A 125 6.12 -17.08 6.86
N GLU A 126 5.98 -18.38 7.12
CA GLU A 126 4.89 -18.99 7.89
C GLU A 126 4.73 -18.49 9.35
N ARG A 127 5.68 -17.70 9.86
CA ARG A 127 5.62 -17.09 11.21
C ARG A 127 5.17 -15.63 11.21
N ILE A 128 5.16 -14.96 10.05
CA ILE A 128 4.85 -13.54 9.96
C ILE A 128 3.35 -13.37 9.71
N THR A 129 2.73 -12.45 10.45
CA THR A 129 1.36 -12.01 10.19
C THR A 129 1.37 -10.81 9.25
N PHE A 130 0.77 -10.96 8.07
CA PHE A 130 0.60 -9.88 7.09
C PHE A 130 -0.87 -9.42 7.10
N LEU A 131 -1.10 -8.12 7.32
CA LEU A 131 -2.42 -7.54 7.45
C LEU A 131 -2.62 -6.47 6.37
N HIS A 132 -3.56 -6.68 5.46
CA HIS A 132 -4.07 -5.67 4.56
C HIS A 132 -5.40 -5.13 5.08
N VAL A 133 -5.39 -3.90 5.57
CA VAL A 133 -6.52 -3.32 6.31
C VAL A 133 -7.19 -2.21 5.52
N PHE A 134 -8.51 -2.29 5.36
CA PHE A 134 -9.35 -1.18 4.95
C PHE A 134 -9.92 -0.45 6.18
N PRO A 135 -9.45 0.75 6.52
CA PRO A 135 -9.90 1.47 7.71
C PRO A 135 -11.30 2.08 7.57
N GLY A 136 -11.88 2.06 6.36
CA GLY A 136 -13.08 2.82 6.04
C GLY A 136 -12.77 4.30 5.78
N LEU A 137 -13.82 5.12 5.85
CA LEU A 137 -13.67 6.56 5.69
C LEU A 137 -13.09 7.15 6.98
N VAL A 138 -11.92 7.79 6.90
CA VAL A 138 -11.26 8.43 8.05
C VAL A 138 -11.22 9.94 7.83
N ASN A 139 -11.65 10.70 8.83
CA ASN A 139 -11.58 12.16 8.80
C ASN A 139 -10.20 12.64 9.27
N SER A 140 -9.20 12.53 8.39
CA SER A 140 -7.80 12.92 8.67
C SER A 140 -7.47 14.36 8.27
N GLY A 141 -8.45 15.12 7.75
CA GLY A 141 -8.20 16.44 7.18
C GLY A 141 -7.27 16.41 5.96
N ASN A 142 -7.23 15.28 5.25
CA ASN A 142 -6.39 15.11 4.06
C ASN A 142 -6.89 15.91 2.85
N PHE A 143 -8.21 15.89 2.58
CA PHE A 143 -8.77 16.56 1.39
C PHE A 143 -8.76 18.08 1.48
N ILE A 144 -8.95 18.65 2.66
CA ILE A 144 -8.91 20.11 2.84
C ILE A 144 -7.51 20.71 2.61
N ARG A 145 -6.46 19.88 2.63
CA ARG A 145 -5.06 20.29 2.39
C ARG A 145 -4.65 20.15 0.92
N VAL A 146 -5.51 19.60 0.07
CA VAL A 146 -5.23 19.44 -1.36
C VAL A 146 -5.39 20.80 -2.03
N ASN A 147 -4.32 21.27 -2.68
CA ASN A 147 -4.33 22.46 -3.50
C ASN A 147 -4.05 22.06 -4.95
N ALA A 148 -4.66 22.77 -5.89
CA ALA A 148 -4.34 22.61 -7.31
C ALA A 148 -2.92 23.13 -7.60
N ALA A 149 -2.25 22.53 -8.58
CA ALA A 149 -0.99 23.03 -9.13
C ALA A 149 -1.04 24.53 -9.44
N GLU A 150 0.10 25.21 -9.32
CA GLU A 150 0.20 26.64 -9.64
C GLU A 150 -0.12 26.94 -11.12
N SER A 151 0.10 25.97 -12.00
CA SER A 151 -0.24 26.03 -13.43
C SER A 151 -1.72 25.78 -13.74
N ALA A 152 -2.52 25.35 -12.77
CA ALA A 152 -3.92 25.00 -13.01
C ALA A 152 -4.78 26.21 -13.39
N GLY A 153 -5.66 26.02 -14.37
CA GLY A 153 -6.66 27.02 -14.76
C GLY A 153 -7.69 27.30 -13.65
N VAL A 154 -8.22 28.52 -13.61
CA VAL A 154 -9.16 28.99 -12.55
C VAL A 154 -10.38 28.08 -12.42
N PHE A 155 -10.96 27.64 -13.53
CA PHE A 155 -12.10 26.71 -13.52
C PHE A 155 -11.78 25.41 -12.78
N TRP A 156 -10.63 24.80 -13.07
CA TRP A 156 -10.19 23.57 -12.43
C TRP A 156 -9.94 23.76 -10.93
N ARG A 157 -9.32 24.89 -10.54
CA ARG A 157 -9.09 25.23 -9.12
C ARG A 157 -10.40 25.32 -8.33
N VAL A 158 -11.42 25.94 -8.91
CA VAL A 158 -12.74 26.05 -8.29
C VAL A 158 -13.39 24.68 -8.16
N MET A 159 -13.40 23.88 -9.24
CA MET A 159 -13.96 22.52 -9.24
C MET A 159 -13.29 21.62 -8.20
N LEU A 160 -11.95 21.62 -8.14
CA LEU A 160 -11.19 20.87 -7.14
C LEU A 160 -11.54 21.29 -5.71
N THR A 161 -11.64 22.60 -5.47
CA THR A 161 -11.98 23.13 -4.14
C THR A 161 -13.38 22.69 -3.72
N VAL A 162 -14.37 22.77 -4.61
CA VAL A 162 -15.74 22.31 -4.33
C VAL A 162 -15.75 20.81 -4.02
N PHE A 163 -15.08 20.01 -4.85
CA PHE A 163 -14.96 18.57 -4.64
C PHE A 163 -14.32 18.23 -3.29
N CYS A 164 -13.16 18.83 -2.96
CA CYS A 164 -12.49 18.60 -1.68
C CYS A 164 -13.35 18.98 -0.47
N ARG A 165 -14.11 20.08 -0.55
CA ARG A 165 -15.04 20.48 0.51
C ARG A 165 -16.20 19.51 0.67
N MET A 166 -16.77 19.00 -0.44
CA MET A 166 -17.80 17.97 -0.37
C MET A 166 -17.28 16.69 0.31
N ILE A 167 -16.11 16.18 -0.11
CA ILE A 167 -15.53 14.99 0.50
C ILE A 167 -15.23 15.23 1.99
N THR A 168 -14.74 16.42 2.35
CA THR A 168 -14.53 16.79 3.76
C THR A 168 -15.84 16.77 4.55
N ALA A 169 -16.94 17.27 3.98
CA ALA A 169 -18.25 17.21 4.64
C ALA A 169 -18.74 15.76 4.82
N VAL A 170 -18.54 14.90 3.82
CA VAL A 170 -18.87 13.46 3.92
C VAL A 170 -18.01 12.79 5.01
N GLN A 171 -16.71 13.09 5.08
CA GLN A 171 -15.82 12.59 6.14
C GLN A 171 -16.23 13.06 7.53
N LEU A 172 -16.71 14.29 7.67
CA LEU A 172 -17.19 14.83 8.94
C LEU A 172 -18.45 14.11 9.45
N ILE A 173 -19.33 13.69 8.55
CA ILE A 173 -20.61 13.06 8.91
C ILE A 173 -20.47 11.54 9.09
N PHE A 174 -19.72 10.89 8.21
CA PHE A 174 -19.67 9.42 8.12
C PHE A 174 -18.30 8.82 8.44
N GLY A 175 -17.26 9.64 8.59
CA GLY A 175 -15.91 9.18 8.83
C GLY A 175 -15.60 8.96 10.31
N ILE A 176 -14.74 7.97 10.59
CA ILE A 176 -14.18 7.78 11.93
C ILE A 176 -13.04 8.79 12.18
N THR A 177 -12.71 9.02 13.45
CA THR A 177 -11.60 9.91 13.80
C THR A 177 -10.25 9.24 13.55
N PRO A 178 -9.15 10.01 13.37
CA PRO A 178 -7.81 9.44 13.28
C PRO A 178 -7.40 8.67 14.55
N GLU A 179 -7.88 9.11 15.72
CA GLU A 179 -7.65 8.44 17.00
C GLU A 179 -8.32 7.07 17.04
N GLU A 180 -9.60 6.99 16.65
CA GLU A 180 -10.31 5.71 16.56
C GLU A 180 -9.68 4.79 15.53
N CYS A 181 -9.33 5.31 14.35
CA CYS A 181 -8.60 4.54 13.34
C CYS A 181 -7.27 4.00 13.89
N GLY A 182 -6.50 4.84 14.59
CA GLY A 182 -5.25 4.46 15.24
C GLY A 182 -5.46 3.36 16.28
N GLY A 183 -6.49 3.47 17.12
CA GLY A 183 -6.89 2.45 18.08
C GLY A 183 -7.21 1.11 17.41
N ARG A 184 -7.95 1.12 16.29
CA ARG A 184 -8.22 -0.09 15.50
C ARG A 184 -6.94 -0.71 14.93
N GLN A 185 -5.98 0.09 14.47
CA GLN A 185 -4.71 -0.44 13.97
C GLN A 185 -3.85 -1.03 15.09
N ALA A 186 -3.80 -0.37 16.24
CA ALA A 186 -3.15 -0.92 17.43
C ALA A 186 -3.79 -2.25 17.83
N TYR A 187 -5.12 -2.34 17.81
CA TYR A 187 -5.84 -3.60 18.02
C TYR A 187 -5.42 -4.67 17.01
N HIS A 188 -5.44 -4.37 15.70
CA HIS A 188 -5.03 -5.34 14.68
C HIS A 188 -3.60 -5.84 14.90
N LEU A 189 -2.68 -4.96 15.35
CA LEU A 189 -1.27 -5.26 15.60
C LEU A 189 -0.99 -6.05 16.87
N THR A 190 -1.82 -5.89 17.90
CA THR A 190 -1.53 -6.42 19.23
C THR A 190 -2.43 -7.59 19.62
N SER A 191 -3.63 -7.69 19.04
CA SER A 191 -4.59 -8.73 19.38
C SER A 191 -4.11 -10.12 18.96
N GLY A 192 -4.65 -11.14 19.64
CA GLY A 192 -4.45 -12.54 19.28
C GLY A 192 -5.38 -13.04 18.15
N GLN A 193 -6.26 -12.17 17.62
CA GLN A 193 -7.26 -12.56 16.62
C GLN A 193 -6.63 -12.96 15.28
N PHE A 194 -5.53 -12.30 14.89
CA PHE A 194 -4.86 -12.55 13.62
C PHE A 194 -3.53 -13.27 13.86
N GLY A 195 -3.48 -14.55 13.48
CA GLY A 195 -2.28 -15.39 13.53
C GLY A 195 -1.34 -15.18 12.33
N PRO A 196 -0.25 -15.97 12.21
CA PRO A 196 0.58 -15.97 11.01
C PRO A 196 -0.22 -16.24 9.74
N GLY A 197 0.22 -15.70 8.61
CA GLY A 197 -0.53 -15.74 7.35
C GLY A 197 -0.93 -14.35 6.86
N ALA A 198 -1.59 -14.31 5.70
CA ALA A 198 -2.13 -13.08 5.11
C ALA A 198 -3.61 -12.87 5.46
N TRP A 199 -3.95 -11.67 5.92
CA TRP A 199 -5.30 -11.29 6.32
C TRP A 199 -5.75 -10.06 5.56
N ARG A 200 -6.95 -10.13 4.98
CA ARG A 200 -7.69 -8.96 4.51
C ARG A 200 -8.70 -8.57 5.58
N ILE A 201 -8.69 -7.32 6.00
CA ILE A 201 -9.49 -6.84 7.14
C ILE A 201 -10.34 -5.65 6.69
N GLY A 202 -11.65 -5.75 6.95
CA GLY A 202 -12.60 -4.70 6.62
C GLY A 202 -12.65 -3.56 7.64
N ASN A 203 -13.48 -2.56 7.36
CA ASN A 203 -13.64 -1.37 8.21
C ASN A 203 -14.35 -1.65 9.54
N SER A 204 -14.90 -2.84 9.75
CA SER A 204 -15.41 -3.31 11.03
C SER A 204 -14.35 -4.02 11.88
N SER A 205 -13.08 -4.01 11.47
CA SER A 205 -11.99 -4.78 12.10
C SER A 205 -12.14 -6.30 12.01
N GLU A 206 -13.03 -6.79 11.15
CA GLU A 206 -13.24 -8.21 10.91
C GLU A 206 -12.46 -8.72 9.70
N ALA A 207 -12.01 -9.97 9.78
CA ALA A 207 -11.42 -10.66 8.65
C ALA A 207 -12.45 -10.81 7.53
N VAL A 208 -12.05 -10.50 6.31
CA VAL A 208 -12.90 -10.61 5.12
C VAL A 208 -13.05 -12.09 4.81
N SER A 209 -14.29 -12.59 4.85
CA SER A 209 -14.56 -13.99 4.55
C SER A 209 -14.31 -14.28 3.07
N ALA A 210 -13.66 -15.42 2.80
CA ALA A 210 -13.54 -15.91 1.45
C ALA A 210 -14.92 -16.25 0.89
N HIS A 211 -15.18 -15.85 -0.35
CA HIS A 211 -16.41 -16.19 -1.06
C HIS A 211 -16.07 -16.77 -2.43
N VAL A 212 -16.75 -17.85 -2.79
CA VAL A 212 -16.54 -18.52 -4.09
C VAL A 212 -16.86 -17.53 -5.21
N GLY A 213 -15.93 -17.39 -6.16
CA GLY A 213 -16.04 -16.42 -7.26
C GLY A 213 -15.73 -14.97 -6.86
N GLY A 214 -15.21 -14.74 -5.65
CA GLY A 214 -14.66 -13.46 -5.27
C GLY A 214 -13.39 -13.12 -6.06
N VAL A 215 -13.20 -11.83 -6.36
CA VAL A 215 -12.10 -11.37 -7.23
C VAL A 215 -10.73 -11.82 -6.71
N PHE A 216 -10.49 -11.67 -5.40
CA PHE A 216 -9.23 -12.07 -4.80
C PHE A 216 -9.05 -13.59 -4.86
N GLU A 217 -10.11 -14.34 -4.55
CA GLU A 217 -10.13 -15.79 -4.53
C GLU A 217 -9.84 -16.35 -5.92
N THR A 218 -10.48 -15.82 -6.97
CA THR A 218 -10.19 -16.18 -8.36
C THR A 218 -8.72 -15.98 -8.69
N TYR A 219 -8.16 -14.79 -8.43
CA TYR A 219 -6.74 -14.54 -8.69
C TYR A 219 -5.83 -15.47 -7.88
N ARG A 220 -6.11 -15.68 -6.59
CA ARG A 220 -5.32 -16.57 -5.73
C ARG A 220 -5.32 -17.99 -6.27
N ASP A 221 -6.50 -18.51 -6.60
CA ASP A 221 -6.70 -19.89 -7.04
C ASP A 221 -6.06 -20.12 -8.43
N ASP A 222 -6.03 -19.09 -9.27
CA ASP A 222 -5.35 -19.08 -10.58
C ASP A 222 -3.83 -18.82 -10.50
N GLY A 223 -3.25 -18.76 -9.30
CA GLY A 223 -1.80 -18.65 -9.09
C GLY A 223 -1.23 -17.23 -9.23
N TRP A 224 -2.08 -16.20 -9.24
CA TRP A 224 -1.63 -14.83 -9.45
C TRP A 224 -0.77 -14.27 -8.31
N SER A 225 -0.84 -14.83 -7.10
CA SER A 225 0.04 -14.41 -6.00
C SER A 225 1.52 -14.51 -6.39
N GLU A 226 1.92 -15.63 -7.02
CA GLU A 226 3.29 -15.81 -7.51
C GLU A 226 3.58 -14.92 -8.72
N MET A 227 2.64 -14.81 -9.66
CA MET A 227 2.80 -13.96 -10.85
C MET A 227 3.04 -12.49 -10.48
N ILE A 228 2.23 -11.95 -9.57
CA ILE A 228 2.36 -10.57 -9.06
C ILE A 228 3.69 -10.37 -8.35
N TRP A 229 4.14 -11.34 -7.55
CA TRP A 229 5.43 -11.22 -6.86
C TRP A 229 6.61 -11.27 -7.83
N LYS A 230 6.55 -12.14 -8.84
CA LYS A 230 7.54 -12.21 -9.91
C LYS A 230 7.64 -10.90 -10.68
N HIS A 231 6.50 -10.33 -11.08
CA HIS A 231 6.43 -9.01 -11.72
C HIS A 231 7.06 -7.93 -10.83
N THR A 232 6.67 -7.89 -9.56
CA THR A 232 7.20 -6.93 -8.57
C THR A 232 8.72 -7.00 -8.45
N THR A 233 9.28 -8.20 -8.38
CA THR A 233 10.72 -8.41 -8.27
C THR A 233 11.43 -7.98 -9.55
N ALA A 234 10.88 -8.29 -10.72
CA ALA A 234 11.44 -7.86 -12.00
C ALA A 234 11.48 -6.32 -12.13
N VAL A 235 10.44 -5.62 -11.66
CA VAL A 235 10.43 -4.15 -11.59
C VAL A 235 11.55 -3.63 -10.68
N PHE A 236 11.79 -4.25 -9.52
CA PHE A 236 12.89 -3.86 -8.64
C PHE A 236 14.27 -4.07 -9.27
N GLU A 237 14.47 -5.18 -9.99
CA GLU A 237 15.72 -5.48 -10.67
C GLU A 237 15.99 -4.47 -11.80
N SER A 238 14.98 -4.18 -12.62
CA SER A 238 15.06 -3.17 -13.69
C SER A 238 15.41 -1.78 -13.15
N ALA A 239 14.75 -1.37 -12.06
CA ALA A 239 15.01 -0.08 -11.41
C ALA A 239 16.45 0.02 -10.87
N LEU A 240 17.02 -1.08 -10.36
CA LEU A 240 18.41 -1.10 -9.88
C LEU A 240 19.42 -1.05 -11.03
N ALA A 241 19.16 -1.75 -12.14
CA ALA A 241 20.02 -1.73 -13.32
C ALA A 241 20.13 -0.32 -13.93
N THR A 242 19.00 0.37 -14.05
CA THR A 242 18.92 1.75 -14.57
C THR A 242 19.77 2.74 -13.77
N ARG A 243 20.00 2.47 -12.48
CA ARG A 243 20.85 3.31 -11.63
C ARG A 243 22.34 3.13 -11.93
N THR A 244 22.77 1.90 -12.18
CA THR A 244 24.18 1.58 -12.47
C THR A 244 24.63 2.19 -13.80
N ASP A 245 23.77 2.20 -14.81
CA ASP A 245 24.07 2.77 -16.14
C ASP A 245 24.18 4.30 -16.15
N ARG A 246 23.68 4.99 -15.11
CA ARG A 246 23.75 6.46 -14.98
C ARG A 246 24.83 6.95 -14.02
N GLU A 247 25.48 6.05 -13.27
CA GLU A 247 26.63 6.35 -12.41
C GLU A 247 27.98 6.10 -13.13
N MET A 248 27.95 5.51 -14.34
CA MET A 248 29.07 5.42 -15.29
C MET A 248 29.07 6.60 -16.27
#